data_AF-A0A3M6U0Z4-F1
#
_entry.id   AF-A0A3M6U0Z4-F1
#
_cell.length_a   1.000
_cell.length_b   1.000
_cell.length_c   1.000
_cell.angle_alpha   90.00
_cell.angle_beta   90.00
_cell.angle_gamma   90.00
#
_symmetry.space_group_name_H-M   'P 1'
#
loop_
_entity.id
_entity.type
_entity.pdbx_description
1 polymer ?
#
loop_
_entity_poly.entity_id
_entity_poly.type
_entity_poly.pdbx_seq_one_letter_code
_entity_poly.pdbx_strand_id
1 'polypeptide(L)'
;MASKLILGCLALMVASTYARSTYKRNANPCPPGCPGSCAPACAVSCCMPPPPAPPPPPPPPPPPPEPAKPGPPGPSGRMGPPGPVGPIGPMGEAGPPGPPGPQGPPGPPGEPAPPPPPPPPCPPVCAHTCVSSCPTSCCSGRK
;
A
#
# COMPACT_ATOMS: atom_id res chain seq x y z
N MET A 1 27.51 -41.77 -51.17
CA MET A 1 26.32 -42.00 -50.32
C MET A 1 26.58 -41.62 -48.85
N ALA A 2 27.77 -41.88 -48.28
CA ALA A 2 28.11 -41.55 -46.89
C ALA A 2 28.03 -40.06 -46.50
N SER A 3 28.43 -39.13 -47.37
CA SER A 3 28.40 -37.69 -47.06
C SER A 3 26.98 -37.13 -46.85
N LYS A 4 25.99 -37.63 -47.60
CA LYS A 4 24.58 -37.24 -47.43
C LYS A 4 23.98 -37.74 -46.11
N LEU A 5 24.44 -38.88 -45.61
CA LEU A 5 24.05 -39.41 -44.30
C LEU A 5 24.61 -38.57 -43.15
N ILE A 6 25.86 -38.11 -43.27
CA ILE A 6 26.50 -37.28 -42.24
C ILE A 6 25.81 -35.91 -42.12
N LEU A 7 25.52 -35.24 -43.25
CA LEU A 7 24.79 -33.97 -43.22
C LEU A 7 23.37 -34.14 -42.68
N GLY A 8 22.69 -35.25 -43.02
CA GLY A 8 21.35 -35.55 -42.49
C GLY A 8 21.35 -35.72 -40.96
N CYS A 9 22.33 -36.46 -40.42
CA CYS A 9 22.47 -36.64 -38.97
C CYS A 9 22.79 -35.33 -38.25
N LEU A 10 23.67 -34.49 -38.79
CA LEU A 10 23.99 -33.19 -38.18
C LEU A 10 22.78 -32.26 -38.16
N ALA A 11 22.00 -32.21 -39.25
CA ALA A 11 20.78 -31.42 -39.32
C ALA A 11 19.72 -31.88 -38.30
N LEU A 12 19.54 -33.19 -38.13
CA LEU A 12 18.64 -33.76 -37.13
C LEU A 12 19.07 -33.44 -35.69
N MET A 13 20.37 -33.50 -35.41
CA MET A 13 20.91 -33.15 -34.09
C MET A 13 20.72 -31.66 -33.77
N VAL A 14 20.97 -30.78 -34.74
CA VAL A 14 20.78 -29.32 -34.58
C VAL A 14 19.30 -28.94 -34.44
N ALA A 15 18.41 -29.59 -35.20
CA ALA A 15 16.97 -29.36 -35.06
C ALA A 15 16.45 -29.80 -33.68
N SER A 16 16.98 -30.92 -33.15
CA SER A 16 16.60 -31.47 -31.84
C SER A 16 17.08 -30.59 -30.68
N THR A 17 18.25 -29.96 -30.79
CA THR A 17 18.76 -29.04 -29.76
C THR A 17 18.06 -27.68 -29.80
N TYR A 18 17.74 -27.18 -30.99
CA TYR A 18 17.04 -25.90 -31.16
C TYR A 18 15.58 -25.95 -30.68
N ALA A 19 14.87 -27.06 -30.94
CA ALA A 19 13.50 -27.26 -30.49
C ALA A 19 13.37 -27.32 -28.95
N ARG A 20 14.40 -27.79 -28.23
CA ARG A 20 14.43 -27.80 -26.75
C ARG A 20 14.60 -26.42 -26.13
N SER A 21 15.11 -25.43 -26.87
CA SER A 21 15.47 -24.11 -26.34
C SER A 21 14.32 -23.11 -26.35
N THR A 22 13.32 -23.30 -27.22
CA THR A 22 12.36 -22.24 -27.58
C THR A 22 10.95 -22.40 -26.98
N TYR A 23 10.63 -23.50 -26.28
CA TYR A 23 9.31 -23.66 -25.66
C TYR A 23 9.32 -23.39 -24.14
N LYS A 24 8.81 -22.21 -23.78
CA LYS A 24 8.28 -21.79 -22.47
C LYS A 24 9.26 -21.74 -21.28
N ARG A 25 10.10 -20.70 -21.23
CA ARG A 25 10.47 -20.09 -19.93
C ARG A 25 9.32 -19.21 -19.43
N ASN A 26 8.19 -19.83 -19.11
CA ASN A 26 7.28 -19.33 -18.08
C ASN A 26 6.49 -20.51 -17.53
N ALA A 27 7.13 -21.26 -16.63
CA ALA A 27 6.53 -22.26 -15.78
C ALA A 27 7.29 -22.19 -14.46
N ASN A 28 6.59 -22.07 -13.34
CA ASN A 28 7.18 -22.02 -12.00
C ASN A 28 8.30 -23.07 -11.92
N PRO A 29 9.57 -22.66 -11.69
CA PRO A 29 10.67 -23.61 -11.61
C PRO A 29 10.35 -24.63 -10.50
N CYS A 30 10.52 -25.92 -10.81
CA CYS A 30 10.32 -26.97 -9.82
C CYS A 30 11.31 -26.79 -8.64
N PRO A 31 10.93 -27.14 -7.40
CA PRO A 31 11.73 -26.87 -6.21
C PRO A 31 13.10 -27.59 -6.22
N PRO A 32 14.07 -27.16 -5.37
CA PRO A 32 15.38 -27.78 -5.26
C PRO A 32 15.26 -29.30 -5.00
N GLY A 33 15.91 -30.12 -5.82
CA GLY A 33 15.84 -31.58 -5.74
C GLY A 33 14.99 -32.25 -6.82
N CYS A 34 14.23 -31.49 -7.61
CA CYS A 34 13.51 -32.02 -8.79
C CYS A 34 14.26 -31.66 -10.10
N PRO A 35 14.11 -32.45 -11.18
CA PRO A 35 14.73 -32.14 -12.46
C PRO A 35 14.26 -30.76 -12.95
N GLY A 36 15.19 -29.90 -13.36
CA GLY A 36 14.93 -28.50 -13.76
C GLY A 36 14.15 -28.34 -15.08
N SER A 37 13.45 -29.38 -15.53
CA SER A 37 12.59 -29.35 -16.71
C SER A 37 11.25 -28.72 -16.36
N CYS A 38 10.81 -27.73 -17.13
CA CYS A 38 9.49 -27.09 -16.97
C CYS A 38 8.34 -28.12 -17.12
N ALA A 39 7.20 -27.87 -16.48
CA ALA A 39 5.96 -28.64 -16.71
C ALA A 39 5.67 -28.72 -18.23
N PRO A 40 5.34 -29.89 -18.81
CA PRO A 40 4.71 -31.08 -18.19
C PRO A 40 5.69 -32.19 -17.75
N ALA A 41 7.00 -31.93 -17.72
CA ALA A 41 8.00 -32.96 -17.43
C ALA A 41 8.32 -33.15 -15.92
N CYS A 42 7.78 -32.33 -15.03
CA CYS A 42 7.91 -32.60 -13.58
C CYS A 42 7.02 -33.79 -13.20
N ALA A 43 7.58 -34.72 -12.42
CA ALA A 43 6.77 -35.76 -11.79
C ALA A 43 5.63 -35.10 -11.00
N VAL A 44 4.43 -35.66 -11.02
CA VAL A 44 3.27 -35.13 -10.27
C VAL A 44 3.56 -34.93 -8.78
N SER A 45 4.51 -35.68 -8.22
CA SER A 45 5.00 -35.51 -6.83
C SER A 45 5.87 -34.27 -6.60
N CYS A 46 6.37 -33.63 -7.65
CA CYS A 46 7.28 -32.47 -7.64
C CYS A 46 6.58 -31.16 -8.05
N CYS A 47 5.34 -31.20 -8.53
CA CYS A 47 4.57 -30.00 -8.87
C CYS A 47 3.93 -29.41 -7.61
N MET A 48 4.51 -28.34 -7.07
CA MET A 48 3.80 -27.52 -6.09
C MET A 48 2.68 -26.75 -6.82
N PRO A 49 1.42 -26.77 -6.34
CA PRO A 49 0.39 -25.89 -6.89
C PRO A 49 0.86 -24.43 -6.83
N PRO A 50 0.50 -23.59 -7.82
CA PRO A 50 0.82 -22.17 -7.75
C PRO A 50 0.28 -21.59 -6.43
N PRO A 51 1.00 -20.65 -5.78
CA PRO A 51 0.53 -20.04 -4.56
C PRO A 51 -0.86 -19.42 -4.79
N PRO A 52 -1.76 -19.47 -3.79
CA PRO A 52 -3.06 -18.82 -3.89
C PRO A 52 -2.87 -17.34 -4.22
N ALA A 53 -3.78 -16.78 -5.01
CA ALA A 53 -3.76 -15.35 -5.32
C ALA A 53 -3.77 -14.53 -4.02
N PRO A 54 -3.05 -13.40 -3.96
CA PRO A 54 -3.09 -12.53 -2.80
C PRO A 54 -4.53 -12.06 -2.54
N PRO A 55 -4.91 -11.81 -1.27
CA PRO A 55 -6.23 -11.27 -0.96
C PRO A 55 -6.43 -9.91 -1.64
N PRO A 56 -7.68 -9.55 -2.01
CA PRO A 56 -7.96 -8.22 -2.56
C PRO A 56 -7.58 -7.13 -1.56
N PRO A 57 -7.18 -5.93 -2.03
CA PRO A 57 -6.87 -4.81 -1.17
C PRO A 57 -8.10 -4.42 -0.32
N PRO A 58 -7.90 -3.87 0.90
CA PRO A 58 -9.00 -3.38 1.72
C PRO A 58 -9.75 -2.23 1.01
N PRO A 59 -11.04 -2.04 1.30
CA PRO A 59 -11.80 -0.91 0.77
C PRO A 59 -11.19 0.43 1.22
N PRO A 60 -11.34 1.50 0.44
CA PRO A 60 -10.88 2.82 0.84
C PRO A 60 -11.61 3.30 2.11
N PRO A 61 -10.97 4.16 2.93
CA PRO A 61 -11.61 4.74 4.10
C PRO A 61 -12.83 5.59 3.71
N PRO A 62 -13.83 5.72 4.61
CA PRO A 62 -14.97 6.59 4.37
C PRO A 62 -14.54 8.05 4.21
N PRO A 63 -15.29 8.87 3.45
CA PRO A 63 -15.01 10.29 3.33
C PRO A 63 -15.12 10.99 4.71
N PRO A 64 -14.37 12.09 4.92
CA PRO A 64 -14.50 12.87 6.14
C PRO A 64 -15.92 13.43 6.31
N PRO A 65 -16.38 13.66 7.56
CA PRO A 65 -17.65 14.31 7.81
C PRO A 65 -17.72 15.67 7.11
N GLU A 66 -18.88 15.98 6.53
CA GLU A 66 -19.12 17.30 5.96
C GLU A 66 -19.00 18.40 7.05
N PRO A 67 -18.46 19.59 6.73
CA PRO A 67 -18.44 20.70 7.66
C PRO A 67 -19.84 21.02 8.19
N ALA A 68 -19.94 21.29 9.49
CA ALA A 68 -21.18 21.76 10.09
C ALA A 68 -21.64 23.05 9.40
N LYS A 69 -22.90 23.09 8.97
CA LYS A 69 -23.51 24.29 8.40
C LYS A 69 -23.51 25.41 9.46
N PRO A 70 -23.24 26.67 9.09
CA PRO A 70 -23.38 27.80 10.00
C PRO A 70 -24.77 27.85 10.64
N GLY A 71 -24.83 28.19 11.93
CA GLY A 71 -26.10 28.41 12.62
C GLY A 71 -26.90 29.56 12.00
N PRO A 72 -28.24 29.61 12.18
CA PRO A 72 -29.04 30.71 11.70
C PRO A 72 -28.63 32.03 12.39
N PRO A 73 -28.84 33.19 11.75
CA PRO A 73 -28.66 34.49 12.39
C PRO A 73 -29.44 34.60 13.70
N GLY A 74 -28.86 35.26 14.70
CA GLY A 74 -29.55 35.54 15.97
C GLY A 74 -30.79 36.43 15.76
N PRO A 75 -31.79 36.35 16.64
CA PRO A 75 -32.97 37.22 16.55
C PRO A 75 -32.56 38.70 16.69
N SER A 76 -33.28 39.58 16.00
CA SER A 76 -33.09 41.03 16.16
C SER A 76 -33.28 41.45 17.62
N GLY A 77 -32.41 42.35 18.09
CA GLY A 77 -32.54 42.95 19.42
C GLY A 77 -33.87 43.67 19.59
N ARG A 78 -34.42 43.67 20.81
CA ARG A 78 -35.65 44.42 21.11
C ARG A 78 -35.41 45.92 20.94
N MET A 79 -36.40 46.61 20.39
CA MET A 79 -36.38 48.07 20.29
C MET A 79 -36.28 48.69 21.69
N GLY A 80 -35.40 49.67 21.86
CA GLY A 80 -35.26 50.42 23.12
C GLY A 80 -36.50 51.25 23.44
N PRO A 81 -36.72 51.61 24.72
CA PRO A 81 -37.84 52.47 25.10
C PRO A 81 -37.73 53.88 24.46
N PRO A 82 -38.86 54.56 24.16
CA PRO A 82 -38.83 55.92 23.63
C PRO A 82 -38.16 56.92 24.59
N GLY A 83 -37.37 57.85 24.05
CA GLY A 83 -36.75 58.95 24.81
C GLY A 83 -37.66 60.18 24.98
N PRO A 84 -37.33 61.12 25.90
CA PRO A 84 -38.06 62.37 26.10
C PRO A 84 -37.86 63.36 24.92
N VAL A 85 -38.84 64.26 24.67
CA VAL A 85 -38.89 65.13 23.46
C VAL A 85 -38.11 66.45 23.61
N GLY A 86 -37.32 66.81 22.59
CA GLY A 86 -36.62 68.10 22.38
C GLY A 86 -36.39 68.41 20.88
N PRO A 87 -35.98 69.63 20.47
CA PRO A 87 -36.01 70.08 19.07
C PRO A 87 -35.13 69.23 18.16
N ILE A 88 -35.60 68.95 16.92
CA ILE A 88 -35.01 67.95 16.02
C ILE A 88 -33.67 68.46 15.45
N GLY A 89 -32.56 67.93 15.97
CA GLY A 89 -31.26 67.93 15.28
C GLY A 89 -31.19 66.81 14.23
N PRO A 90 -30.28 66.87 13.25
CA PRO A 90 -30.10 65.78 12.29
C PRO A 90 -29.78 64.48 13.04
N MET A 91 -30.36 63.37 12.58
CA MET A 91 -30.05 62.05 13.13
C MET A 91 -28.56 61.81 12.99
N GLY A 92 -27.88 61.52 14.11
CA GLY A 92 -26.47 61.13 14.08
C GLY A 92 -26.28 59.90 13.19
N GLU A 93 -25.13 59.83 12.50
CA GLU A 93 -24.82 58.70 11.63
C GLU A 93 -24.85 57.39 12.43
N ALA A 94 -25.24 56.30 11.76
CA ALA A 94 -25.15 54.98 12.36
C ALA A 94 -23.72 54.71 12.83
N GLY A 95 -23.57 54.19 14.06
CA GLY A 95 -22.27 53.81 14.57
C GLY A 95 -21.57 52.80 13.64
N PRO A 96 -20.23 52.77 13.61
CA PRO A 96 -19.51 51.81 12.78
C PRO A 96 -19.89 50.37 13.18
N PRO A 97 -19.83 49.41 12.24
CA PRO A 97 -19.95 47.99 12.57
C PRO A 97 -19.00 47.60 13.71
N GLY A 98 -19.44 46.70 14.58
CA GLY A 98 -18.59 46.15 15.63
C GLY A 98 -17.36 45.43 15.05
N PRO A 99 -16.27 45.29 15.83
CA PRO A 99 -15.09 44.57 15.38
C PRO A 99 -15.43 43.08 15.11
N PRO A 100 -14.66 42.39 14.24
CA PRO A 100 -14.75 40.94 14.08
C PRO A 100 -14.61 40.21 15.41
N GLY A 101 -15.29 39.07 15.54
CA GLY A 101 -15.14 38.19 16.72
C GLY A 101 -13.73 37.58 16.82
N PRO A 102 -13.35 37.06 18.01
CA PRO A 102 -12.07 36.42 18.20
C PRO A 102 -11.94 35.13 17.38
N GLN A 103 -10.70 34.73 17.09
CA GLN A 103 -10.40 33.44 16.46
C GLN A 103 -10.86 32.28 17.38
N GLY A 104 -11.37 31.21 16.77
CA GLY A 104 -11.74 29.99 17.50
C GLY A 104 -10.53 29.28 18.14
N PRO A 105 -10.76 28.35 19.10
CA PRO A 105 -9.69 27.60 19.74
C PRO A 105 -8.98 26.66 18.74
N PRO A 106 -7.72 26.25 19.02
CA PRO A 106 -7.05 25.20 18.27
C PRO A 106 -7.85 23.89 18.24
N GLY A 107 -7.69 23.11 17.17
CA GLY A 107 -8.28 21.78 17.07
C GLY A 107 -7.67 20.78 18.06
N PRO A 108 -8.32 19.61 18.27
CA PRO A 108 -7.77 18.57 19.13
C PRO A 108 -6.47 17.98 18.55
N PRO A 109 -5.59 17.41 19.40
CA PRO A 109 -4.44 16.62 18.93
C PRO A 109 -4.87 15.47 18.03
N GLY A 110 -4.01 15.11 17.07
CA GLY A 110 -4.22 13.94 16.21
C GLY A 110 -4.14 12.62 16.99
N GLU A 111 -4.70 11.56 16.41
CA GLU A 111 -4.64 10.22 16.99
C GLU A 111 -3.20 9.68 17.04
N PRO A 112 -2.86 8.83 18.04
CA PRO A 112 -1.57 8.17 18.09
C PRO A 112 -1.28 7.35 16.82
N ALA A 113 -0.01 7.30 16.42
CA ALA A 113 0.42 6.44 15.32
C ALA A 113 0.18 4.95 15.66
N PRO A 114 -0.16 4.11 14.66
CA PRO A 114 -0.24 2.67 14.87
C PRO A 114 1.11 2.09 15.31
N PRO A 115 1.12 0.97 16.05
CA PRO A 115 2.36 0.33 16.47
C PRO A 115 3.21 -0.10 15.25
N PRO A 116 4.54 -0.15 15.39
CA PRO A 116 5.42 -0.60 14.32
C PRO A 116 5.13 -2.07 13.96
N PRO A 117 5.34 -2.48 12.69
CA PRO A 117 5.19 -3.87 12.29
C PRO A 117 6.20 -4.77 13.03
N PRO A 118 5.87 -6.05 13.25
CA PRO A 118 6.79 -6.99 13.88
C PRO A 118 8.06 -7.17 13.03
N PRO A 119 9.21 -7.50 13.66
CA PRO A 119 10.46 -7.73 12.93
C PRO A 119 10.30 -8.95 11.98
N PRO A 120 11.02 -8.94 10.84
CA PRO A 120 10.98 -10.06 9.91
C PRO A 120 11.48 -11.36 10.57
N PRO A 121 10.92 -12.53 10.21
CA PRO A 121 11.39 -13.81 10.72
C PRO A 121 12.83 -14.09 10.25
N CYS A 122 13.59 -14.79 11.09
CA CYS A 122 14.95 -15.19 10.75
C CYS A 122 14.96 -16.16 9.55
N PRO A 123 15.95 -16.07 8.65
CA PRO A 123 16.14 -17.07 7.61
C PRO A 123 16.32 -18.48 8.21
N PRO A 124 15.80 -19.55 7.59
CA PRO A 124 15.91 -20.91 8.13
C PRO A 124 17.35 -21.36 8.37
N VAL A 125 18.28 -20.90 7.54
CA VAL A 125 19.72 -21.16 7.68
C VAL A 125 20.26 -20.58 9.00
N CYS A 126 19.81 -19.38 9.37
CA CYS A 126 20.23 -18.69 10.58
C CYS A 126 19.61 -19.28 11.87
N ALA A 127 18.54 -20.08 11.75
CA ALA A 127 17.97 -20.80 12.89
C ALA A 127 18.85 -21.95 13.38
N HIS A 128 19.64 -22.56 12.48
CA HIS A 128 20.49 -23.72 12.81
C HIS A 128 21.99 -23.44 12.74
N THR A 129 22.43 -22.47 11.94
CA THR A 129 23.85 -22.11 11.78
C THR A 129 24.01 -20.59 11.70
N CYS A 130 24.76 -20.00 12.65
CA CYS A 130 25.12 -18.59 12.56
C CYS A 130 26.33 -18.43 11.65
N VAL A 131 26.12 -17.84 10.48
CA VAL A 131 27.16 -17.48 9.51
C VAL A 131 27.23 -15.95 9.39
N SER A 132 28.33 -15.41 8.84
CA SER A 132 28.56 -13.96 8.73
C SER A 132 27.51 -13.19 7.91
N SER A 133 26.66 -13.89 7.16
CA SER A 133 25.53 -13.31 6.41
C SER A 133 24.22 -13.23 7.20
N CYS A 134 24.15 -13.84 8.39
CA CYS A 134 22.98 -13.75 9.25
C CYS A 134 22.93 -12.40 9.99
N PRO A 135 21.76 -11.76 10.11
CA PRO A 135 21.63 -10.56 10.92
C PRO A 135 21.94 -10.88 12.39
N THR A 136 22.60 -9.94 13.08
CA THR A 136 23.01 -10.09 14.48
C THR A 136 21.83 -10.31 15.43
N SER A 137 20.64 -9.81 15.08
CA SER A 137 19.38 -10.06 15.80
C SER A 137 18.97 -11.54 15.82
N CYS A 138 19.44 -12.35 14.86
CA CYS A 138 19.15 -13.79 14.78
C CYS A 138 20.25 -14.68 15.39
N CYS A 139 21.42 -14.10 15.70
CA CYS A 139 22.59 -14.84 16.19
C CYS A 139 22.87 -14.65 17.69
N SER A 140 21.88 -14.18 18.46
CA SER A 140 22.01 -13.87 19.88
C SER A 140 22.50 -15.07 20.70
N GLY A 141 23.82 -15.18 20.90
CA GLY A 141 24.46 -16.20 21.74
C GLY A 141 25.38 -17.19 21.04
N ARG A 142 25.55 -17.11 19.71
CA ARG A 142 26.57 -17.91 18.99
C ARG A 142 27.78 -17.02 18.72
N LYS A 143 28.77 -17.10 19.61
CA LYS A 143 30.10 -16.52 19.41
C LYS A 143 31.06 -17.61 18.94
#